data_AF-A0A7W6AAZ7-F1
#
_entry.id   AF-A0A7W6AAZ7-F1
#
_cell.length_a   1.000
_cell.length_b   1.000
_cell.length_c   1.000
_cell.angle_alpha   90.00
_cell.angle_beta   90.00
_cell.angle_gamma   90.00
#
_symmetry.space_group_name_H-M   'P 1'
#
loop_
_entity.id
_entity.type
_entity.pdbx_description
1 polymer ?
#
loop_
_entity_poly.entity_id
_entity_poly.type
_entity_poly.pdbx_seq_one_letter_code
_entity_poly.pdbx_strand_id
1 'polypeptide(L)'
;MDKRRMTALLAGVVLLLPSPLLAQAAAQSAPAATSDPVVVTARPIPREAEIKDQILGVTGRPQSDMPLMRFREPVCIGTAGLPVAASEEILRRMMATVQLLGMQMAPDGCRPNILILFADNPQEQLLGLRTRSPQIFGDLTRPAVSRIVKAPGPVYAWNAAVRVSRDGDLVIQQEGPSTNWPEMKVGAASRLLSPVRQDIAASVVVIERKALLNKTLVQIADYAVMRSMAATKPVADAAVPTILTLFDKDATAPSEFTEFDRGLLGGLYQSPRHAGATQQIANMARGVREASTTP
;
A
#
# COMPACT_ATOMS: atom_id res chain seq x y z
N MET A 1 -35.25 -67.96 62.81
CA MET A 1 -34.42 -66.99 62.07
C MET A 1 -35.19 -66.62 60.81
N ASP A 2 -35.95 -65.52 60.72
CA ASP A 2 -35.66 -64.05 60.87
C ASP A 2 -35.64 -63.38 59.48
N LYS A 3 -36.66 -62.60 59.09
CA LYS A 3 -36.87 -61.13 59.33
C LYS A 3 -35.83 -60.27 58.57
N ARG A 4 -36.12 -59.25 57.73
CA ARG A 4 -37.24 -58.32 57.38
C ARG A 4 -37.00 -57.84 55.91
N ARG A 5 -37.84 -57.18 55.08
CA ARG A 5 -39.21 -56.57 54.97
C ARG A 5 -39.66 -56.81 53.50
N MET A 6 -40.90 -56.67 52.99
CA MET A 6 -42.19 -56.05 53.38
C MET A 6 -42.45 -54.59 52.92
N THR A 7 -42.85 -54.42 51.65
CA THR A 7 -43.78 -53.41 51.03
C THR A 7 -43.93 -53.77 49.53
N ALA A 8 -44.97 -53.41 48.75
CA ALA A 8 -46.42 -53.27 48.97
C ALA A 8 -47.13 -53.32 47.57
N LEU A 9 -48.43 -53.63 47.48
CA LEU A 9 -49.17 -53.73 46.19
C LEU A 9 -49.62 -52.38 45.62
N LEU A 10 -49.78 -52.32 44.29
CA LEU A 10 -50.96 -51.86 43.50
C LEU A 10 -50.55 -51.85 42.01
N ALA A 11 -51.03 -52.75 41.14
CA ALA A 11 -52.35 -52.79 40.50
C ALA A 11 -52.53 -51.77 39.36
N GLY A 12 -52.64 -52.27 38.11
CA GLY A 12 -52.88 -51.48 36.90
C GLY A 12 -52.85 -52.35 35.64
N VAL A 13 -54.02 -52.80 35.17
CA VAL A 13 -54.16 -53.61 33.95
C VAL A 13 -54.52 -52.73 32.77
N VAL A 14 -53.77 -52.85 31.68
CA VAL A 14 -54.17 -52.39 30.34
C VAL A 14 -53.73 -53.45 29.31
N LEU A 15 -54.69 -54.11 28.65
CA LEU A 15 -54.42 -54.77 27.38
C LEU A 15 -54.54 -53.73 26.27
N LEU A 16 -53.49 -53.58 25.45
CA LEU A 16 -53.55 -52.88 24.17
C LEU A 16 -52.89 -53.74 23.09
N LEU A 17 -53.50 -53.72 21.90
CA LEU A 17 -53.12 -54.56 20.76
C LEU A 17 -51.89 -54.00 20.05
N PRO A 18 -51.08 -54.85 19.39
CA PRO A 18 -49.93 -54.40 18.60
C PRO A 18 -50.39 -53.73 17.30
N SER A 19 -50.51 -52.40 17.30
CA SER A 19 -50.66 -51.62 16.07
C SER A 19 -49.39 -51.74 15.21
N PRO A 20 -49.48 -52.12 13.92
CA PRO A 20 -48.33 -52.13 13.04
C PRO A 20 -47.88 -50.70 12.76
N LEU A 21 -46.69 -50.32 13.23
CA LEU A 21 -46.10 -49.03 12.89
C LEU A 21 -45.70 -49.04 11.41
N LEU A 22 -46.52 -48.40 10.57
CA LEU A 22 -46.14 -48.09 9.20
C LEU A 22 -44.93 -47.15 9.24
N ALA A 23 -43.77 -47.66 8.86
CA ALA A 23 -42.54 -46.88 8.73
C ALA A 23 -42.65 -45.93 7.54
N GLN A 24 -43.32 -44.80 7.74
CA GLN A 24 -43.33 -43.69 6.79
C GLN A 24 -41.93 -43.10 6.71
N ALA A 25 -41.17 -43.53 5.72
CA ALA A 25 -39.91 -42.93 5.32
C ALA A 25 -40.19 -41.51 4.79
N ALA A 26 -40.29 -40.54 5.70
CA ALA A 26 -40.42 -39.13 5.38
C ALA A 26 -39.11 -38.67 4.70
N ALA A 27 -39.09 -38.75 3.38
CA ALA A 27 -38.02 -38.22 2.55
C ALA A 27 -38.00 -36.70 2.74
N GLN A 28 -37.15 -36.23 3.67
CA GLN A 28 -36.88 -34.82 3.89
C GLN A 28 -36.14 -34.29 2.67
N SER A 29 -36.90 -33.77 1.70
CA SER A 29 -36.38 -32.93 0.63
C SER A 29 -35.74 -31.70 1.26
N ALA A 30 -34.42 -31.76 1.43
CA ALA A 30 -33.63 -30.60 1.81
C ALA A 30 -33.95 -29.45 0.84
N PRO A 31 -34.09 -28.20 1.33
CA PRO A 31 -34.32 -27.08 0.44
C PRO A 31 -33.17 -27.01 -0.55
N ALA A 32 -33.49 -27.13 -1.85
CA ALA A 32 -32.49 -27.05 -2.89
C ALA A 32 -31.85 -25.66 -2.83
N ALA A 33 -30.61 -25.61 -2.35
CA ALA A 33 -29.83 -24.38 -2.34
C ALA A 33 -29.56 -24.00 -3.80
N THR A 34 -30.41 -23.12 -4.34
CA THR A 34 -30.14 -22.41 -5.60
C THR A 34 -28.95 -21.49 -5.36
N SER A 35 -27.76 -22.05 -5.49
CA SER A 35 -26.54 -21.30 -5.65
C SER A 35 -26.63 -20.57 -6.99
N ASP A 36 -27.15 -19.35 -6.96
CA ASP A 36 -27.13 -18.47 -8.14
C ASP A 36 -25.68 -18.44 -8.67
N PRO A 37 -25.47 -18.69 -9.97
CA PRO A 37 -24.13 -18.82 -10.52
C PRO A 37 -23.40 -17.50 -10.35
N VAL A 38 -22.37 -17.49 -9.50
CA VAL A 38 -21.51 -16.32 -9.30
C VAL A 38 -20.67 -16.14 -10.56
N VAL A 39 -21.21 -15.40 -11.53
CA VAL A 39 -20.54 -15.08 -12.79
C VAL A 39 -19.41 -14.10 -12.51
N VAL A 40 -18.23 -14.64 -12.21
CA VAL A 40 -16.99 -13.87 -12.15
C VAL A 40 -16.60 -13.47 -13.58
N THR A 41 -17.12 -12.35 -14.05
CA THR A 41 -16.68 -11.70 -15.29
C THR A 41 -15.25 -11.19 -15.10
N ALA A 42 -14.28 -12.03 -15.49
CA ALA A 42 -12.87 -11.66 -15.55
C ALA A 42 -12.72 -10.35 -16.35
N ARG A 43 -12.09 -9.34 -15.75
CA ARG A 43 -11.85 -8.07 -16.43
C ARG A 43 -10.83 -8.31 -17.56
N PRO A 44 -11.00 -7.67 -18.73
CA PRO A 44 -10.02 -7.83 -19.82
C PRO A 44 -8.65 -7.33 -19.35
N ILE A 45 -7.61 -8.14 -19.62
CA ILE A 45 -6.23 -7.79 -19.26
C ILE A 45 -5.86 -6.49 -19.99
N PRO A 46 -5.43 -5.42 -19.29
CA PRO A 46 -5.14 -4.14 -19.92
C PRO A 46 -4.01 -4.25 -20.95
N ARG A 47 -4.06 -3.42 -22.00
CA ARG A 47 -3.05 -3.43 -23.05
C ARG A 47 -1.74 -2.88 -22.50
N GLU A 48 -0.61 -3.45 -22.92
CA GLU A 48 0.70 -3.06 -22.39
C GLU A 48 1.03 -1.56 -22.63
N ALA A 49 0.45 -0.95 -23.67
CA ALA A 49 0.55 0.49 -23.91
C ALA A 49 -0.19 1.32 -22.84
N GLU A 50 -1.37 0.89 -22.40
CA GLU A 50 -2.17 1.58 -21.36
C GLU A 50 -1.48 1.46 -20.01
N ILE A 51 -0.99 0.26 -19.69
CA ILE A 51 -0.17 0.00 -18.49
C ILE A 51 1.06 0.91 -18.46
N LYS A 52 1.82 0.96 -19.56
CA LYS A 52 3.04 1.78 -19.66
C LYS A 52 2.75 3.27 -19.60
N ASP A 53 1.73 3.78 -20.28
CA ASP A 53 1.42 5.21 -20.22
C ASP A 53 0.86 5.63 -18.86
N GLN A 54 0.05 4.80 -18.20
CA GLN A 54 -0.40 5.08 -16.84
C GLN A 54 0.76 5.04 -15.84
N ILE A 55 1.68 4.07 -15.93
CA ILE A 55 2.93 4.04 -15.14
C ILE A 55 3.72 5.33 -15.35
N LEU A 56 3.90 5.76 -16.62
CA LEU A 56 4.57 7.02 -16.97
C LEU A 56 3.84 8.24 -16.39
N GLY A 57 2.51 8.28 -16.46
CA GLY A 57 1.68 9.33 -15.87
C GLY A 57 1.87 9.45 -14.36
N VAL A 58 1.65 8.37 -13.61
CA VAL A 58 1.73 8.39 -12.14
C VAL A 58 3.16 8.60 -11.63
N THR A 59 4.19 8.04 -12.28
CA THR A 59 5.61 8.31 -11.94
C THR A 59 6.11 9.66 -12.44
N GLY A 60 5.25 10.44 -13.12
CA GLY A 60 5.56 11.81 -13.53
C GLY A 60 6.48 11.95 -14.73
N ARG A 61 6.57 10.92 -15.58
CA ARG A 61 7.34 10.83 -16.83
C ARG A 61 8.84 11.11 -16.59
N PRO A 62 9.55 10.20 -15.89
CA PRO A 62 10.97 10.37 -15.55
C PRO A 62 11.87 10.40 -16.79
N GLN A 63 13.05 11.00 -16.63
CA GLN A 63 14.15 10.88 -17.60
C GLN A 63 14.64 9.42 -17.63
N SER A 64 15.00 8.91 -18.81
CA SER A 64 15.21 7.47 -19.06
C SER A 64 16.43 6.86 -18.36
N ASP A 65 17.46 7.68 -18.09
CA ASP A 65 18.76 7.29 -17.59
C ASP A 65 18.86 7.32 -16.05
N MET A 66 18.15 8.23 -15.38
CA MET A 66 18.15 8.32 -13.92
C MET A 66 17.22 7.27 -13.30
N PRO A 67 17.69 6.40 -12.38
CA PRO A 67 16.81 5.44 -11.70
C PRO A 67 15.69 6.12 -10.92
N LEU A 68 14.46 5.58 -11.03
CA LEU A 68 13.33 5.96 -10.19
C LEU A 68 13.64 5.70 -8.71
N MET A 69 13.32 6.70 -7.89
CA MET A 69 13.55 6.64 -6.45
C MET A 69 12.66 5.60 -5.75
N ARG A 70 13.28 4.85 -4.84
CA ARG A 70 12.66 3.85 -3.96
C ARG A 70 13.43 3.77 -2.64
N PHE A 71 12.83 3.21 -1.59
CA PHE A 71 13.56 2.91 -0.36
C PHE A 71 14.62 1.82 -0.60
N ARG A 72 15.69 1.86 0.21
CA ARG A 72 16.74 0.82 0.29
C ARG A 72 17.00 0.34 1.71
N GLU A 73 16.75 1.21 2.67
CA GLU A 73 16.86 0.96 4.11
C GLU A 73 15.55 0.35 4.65
N PRO A 74 15.57 -0.24 5.86
CA PRO A 74 14.35 -0.67 6.52
C PRO A 74 13.33 0.47 6.71
N VAL A 75 12.05 0.14 6.56
CA VAL A 75 10.95 1.10 6.62
C VAL A 75 10.46 1.26 8.07
N CYS A 76 10.24 2.49 8.50
CA CYS A 76 9.64 2.84 9.79
C CYS A 76 8.44 3.76 9.54
N ILE A 77 7.23 3.29 9.85
CA ILE A 77 5.97 3.98 9.53
C ILE A 77 5.39 4.62 10.79
N GLY A 78 5.14 5.93 10.74
CA GLY A 78 4.44 6.69 11.77
C GLY A 78 3.13 7.28 11.25
N THR A 79 2.09 7.25 12.08
CA THR A 79 0.77 7.81 11.79
C THR A 79 0.38 8.81 12.89
N ALA A 80 -0.29 9.91 12.54
CA ALA A 80 -0.79 10.87 13.52
C ALA A 80 -2.05 11.61 13.04
N GLY A 81 -2.90 12.03 13.99
CA GLY A 81 -4.12 12.81 13.71
C GLY A 81 -5.40 11.98 13.50
N LEU A 82 -5.40 10.71 13.91
CA LEU A 82 -6.59 9.87 14.06
C LEU A 82 -6.65 9.23 15.45
N PRO A 83 -7.79 8.67 15.89
CA PRO A 83 -7.86 7.82 17.06
C PRO A 83 -6.88 6.63 16.95
N VAL A 84 -6.41 6.13 18.10
CA VAL A 84 -5.36 5.09 18.18
C VAL A 84 -5.74 3.84 17.37
N ALA A 85 -6.90 3.22 17.64
CA ALA A 85 -7.33 2.00 16.94
C ALA A 85 -7.44 2.15 15.40
N ALA A 86 -7.84 3.32 14.90
CA ALA A 86 -7.88 3.58 13.45
C ALA A 86 -6.47 3.77 12.86
N SER A 87 -5.56 4.32 13.66
CA SER A 87 -4.15 4.52 13.31
C SER A 87 -3.38 3.19 13.29
N GLU A 88 -3.63 2.32 14.26
CA GLU A 88 -3.09 0.96 14.38
C GLU A 88 -3.56 0.06 13.23
N GLU A 89 -4.83 0.13 12.84
CA GLU A 89 -5.36 -0.64 11.71
C GLU A 89 -4.71 -0.21 10.38
N ILE A 90 -4.59 1.10 10.14
CA ILE A 90 -3.88 1.64 8.97
C ILE A 90 -2.41 1.19 8.99
N LEU A 91 -1.72 1.36 10.11
CA LEU A 91 -0.32 0.98 10.29
C LEU A 91 -0.11 -0.52 10.01
N ARG A 92 -0.94 -1.39 10.59
CA ARG A 92 -0.90 -2.85 10.41
C ARG A 92 -1.08 -3.25 8.95
N ARG A 93 -2.04 -2.66 8.22
CA ARG A 93 -2.20 -2.90 6.78
C ARG A 93 -1.00 -2.39 5.98
N MET A 94 -0.52 -1.17 6.25
CA MET A 94 0.67 -0.62 5.58
C MET A 94 1.91 -1.50 5.78
N MET A 95 2.17 -1.96 7.01
CA MET A 95 3.30 -2.84 7.33
C MET A 95 3.22 -4.17 6.56
N ALA A 96 2.07 -4.84 6.56
CA ALA A 96 1.87 -6.08 5.81
C ALA A 96 2.08 -5.88 4.30
N THR A 97 1.52 -4.82 3.72
CA THR A 97 1.69 -4.48 2.30
C THR A 97 3.15 -4.15 1.96
N VAL A 98 3.89 -3.47 2.83
CA VAL A 98 5.33 -3.17 2.65
C VAL A 98 6.18 -4.45 2.74
N GLN A 99 5.88 -5.35 3.68
CA GLN A 99 6.57 -6.64 3.81
C GLN A 99 6.38 -7.53 2.57
N LEU A 100 5.20 -7.52 1.94
CA LEU A 100 4.93 -8.23 0.68
C LEU A 100 5.77 -7.71 -0.52
N LEU A 101 6.33 -6.50 -0.43
CA LEU A 101 7.29 -5.97 -1.43
C LEU A 101 8.73 -6.46 -1.19
N GLY A 102 8.96 -7.33 -0.20
CA GLY A 102 10.29 -7.78 0.22
C GLY A 102 11.07 -6.75 1.02
N MET A 103 10.42 -5.67 1.48
CA MET A 103 11.05 -4.64 2.29
C MET A 103 11.09 -5.02 3.76
N GLN A 104 12.25 -4.78 4.39
CA GLN A 104 12.42 -4.97 5.83
C GLN A 104 11.72 -3.84 6.60
N MET A 105 11.09 -4.19 7.73
CA MET A 105 10.69 -3.20 8.73
C MET A 105 11.89 -2.84 9.62
N ALA A 106 11.97 -1.59 10.05
CA ALA A 106 12.91 -1.15 11.08
C ALA A 106 12.50 -1.69 12.46
N PRO A 107 13.43 -1.76 13.44
CA PRO A 107 13.11 -2.22 14.81
C PRO A 107 12.11 -1.31 15.53
N ASP A 108 11.43 -1.84 16.54
CA ASP A 108 10.50 -1.07 17.38
C ASP A 108 11.17 0.15 18.02
N GLY A 109 10.41 1.24 18.15
CA GLY A 109 10.94 2.53 18.61
C GLY A 109 11.79 3.29 17.59
N CYS A 110 11.88 2.81 16.34
CA CYS A 110 12.51 3.52 15.24
C CYS A 110 11.94 4.94 15.02
N ARG A 111 12.78 5.84 14.48
CA ARG A 111 12.34 7.14 13.99
C ARG A 111 11.65 6.97 12.62
N PRO A 112 10.40 7.42 12.41
CA PRO A 112 9.70 7.24 11.14
C PRO A 112 10.42 7.84 9.93
N ASN A 113 10.56 7.04 8.88
CA ASN A 113 10.93 7.49 7.53
C ASN A 113 9.72 7.46 6.56
N ILE A 114 8.57 6.92 6.98
CA ILE A 114 7.26 7.20 6.37
C ILE A 114 6.37 7.86 7.43
N LEU A 115 5.80 9.02 7.12
CA LEU A 115 4.93 9.77 8.03
C LEU A 115 3.58 10.10 7.39
N ILE A 116 2.49 9.57 7.95
CA ILE A 116 1.12 9.81 7.50
C ILE A 116 0.40 10.73 8.49
N LEU A 117 -0.06 11.89 8.04
CA LEU A 117 -0.64 12.94 8.87
C LEU A 117 -2.10 13.23 8.46
N PHE A 118 -3.02 13.06 9.40
CA PHE A 118 -4.46 13.27 9.19
C PHE A 118 -4.91 14.61 9.83
N ALA A 119 -4.93 15.66 9.02
CA ALA A 119 -5.10 17.04 9.48
C ALA A 119 -6.51 17.57 9.19
N ASP A 120 -7.08 18.34 10.13
CA ASP A 120 -8.31 19.12 9.88
C ASP A 120 -8.03 20.30 8.95
N ASN A 121 -6.89 20.97 9.16
CA ASN A 121 -6.38 22.05 8.32
C ASN A 121 -5.03 21.62 7.70
N PRO A 122 -5.02 20.89 6.57
CA PRO A 122 -3.77 20.43 5.96
C PRO A 122 -2.91 21.59 5.46
N GLN A 123 -3.50 22.72 5.07
CA GLN A 123 -2.75 23.90 4.62
C GLN A 123 -1.94 24.52 5.76
N GLU A 124 -2.53 24.70 6.94
CA GLU A 124 -1.80 25.14 8.13
C GLU A 124 -0.72 24.13 8.54
N GLN A 125 -1.00 22.83 8.48
CA GLN A 125 -0.01 21.80 8.77
C GLN A 125 1.19 21.88 7.81
N LEU A 126 0.96 22.07 6.50
CA LEU A 126 2.01 22.22 5.49
C LEU A 126 2.82 23.51 5.66
N LEU A 127 2.16 24.63 5.99
CA LEU A 127 2.83 25.90 6.32
C LEU A 127 3.67 25.76 7.60
N GLY A 128 3.17 25.05 8.60
CA GLY A 128 3.86 24.69 9.83
C GLY A 128 5.10 23.83 9.58
N LEU A 129 4.99 22.78 8.77
CA LEU A 129 6.13 21.95 8.36
C LEU A 129 7.18 22.76 7.58
N ARG A 130 6.75 23.61 6.63
CA ARG A 130 7.65 24.46 5.82
C ARG A 130 8.46 25.44 6.67
N THR A 131 7.93 25.88 7.81
CA THR A 131 8.54 26.92 8.67
C THR A 131 9.28 26.32 9.88
N ARG A 132 8.68 25.36 10.57
CA ARG A 132 9.21 24.76 11.82
C ARG A 132 9.97 23.47 11.62
N SER A 133 9.90 22.85 10.44
CA SER A 133 10.59 21.57 10.16
C SER A 133 11.02 21.44 8.69
N PRO A 134 11.69 22.45 8.09
CA PRO A 134 12.02 22.48 6.65
C PRO A 134 12.82 21.26 6.18
N GLN A 135 13.59 20.61 7.05
CA GLN A 135 14.33 19.37 6.78
C GLN A 135 13.44 18.20 6.32
N ILE A 136 12.14 18.23 6.62
CA ILE A 136 11.19 17.18 6.21
C ILE A 136 10.95 17.13 4.69
N PHE A 137 11.36 18.18 3.96
CA PHE A 137 11.31 18.23 2.50
C PHE A 137 12.62 17.76 1.84
N GLY A 138 13.71 17.56 2.60
CA GLY A 138 15.03 17.18 2.08
C GLY A 138 15.50 18.08 0.93
N ASP A 139 16.06 17.47 -0.11
CA ASP A 139 16.64 18.14 -1.30
C ASP A 139 15.61 18.79 -2.24
N LEU A 140 14.32 18.86 -1.86
CA LEU A 140 13.29 19.49 -2.68
C LEU A 140 13.51 21.01 -2.78
N THR A 141 13.68 21.48 -4.02
CA THR A 141 13.89 22.89 -4.32
C THR A 141 12.74 23.77 -3.80
N ARG A 142 13.03 25.04 -3.46
CA ARG A 142 11.99 25.97 -2.98
C ARG A 142 10.76 26.06 -3.90
N PRO A 143 10.87 26.03 -5.25
CA PRO A 143 9.71 25.89 -6.14
C PRO A 143 8.96 24.55 -6.05
N ALA A 144 9.65 23.42 -5.81
CA ALA A 144 9.01 22.13 -5.59
C ALA A 144 8.19 22.13 -4.28
N VAL A 145 8.77 22.60 -3.17
CA VAL A 145 8.05 22.78 -1.89
C VAL A 145 6.88 23.76 -2.04
N SER A 146 7.06 24.86 -2.78
CA SER A 146 5.99 25.81 -3.08
C SER A 146 4.82 25.17 -3.84
N ARG A 147 5.10 24.30 -4.83
CA ARG A 147 4.07 23.53 -5.55
C ARG A 147 3.34 22.52 -4.67
N ILE A 148 4.03 21.85 -3.74
CA ILE A 148 3.40 20.93 -2.78
C ILE A 148 2.45 21.70 -1.87
N VAL A 149 2.90 22.79 -1.25
CA VAL A 149 2.06 23.58 -0.32
C VAL A 149 0.87 24.22 -1.05
N LYS A 150 1.07 24.70 -2.29
CA LYS A 150 0.00 25.32 -3.11
C LYS A 150 -0.84 24.33 -3.91
N ALA A 151 -0.66 23.01 -3.73
CA ALA A 151 -1.46 22.03 -4.47
C ALA A 151 -2.96 22.14 -4.08
N PRO A 152 -3.89 21.78 -4.99
CA PRO A 152 -5.24 21.45 -4.56
C PRO A 152 -5.19 20.24 -3.61
N GLY A 153 -6.04 20.26 -2.58
CA GLY A 153 -6.24 19.11 -1.69
C GLY A 153 -7.08 18.01 -2.35
N PRO A 154 -7.49 16.98 -1.59
CA PRO A 154 -7.35 16.84 -0.14
C PRO A 154 -6.05 16.18 0.32
N VAL A 155 -5.21 15.71 -0.60
CA VAL A 155 -3.96 14.99 -0.27
C VAL A 155 -2.71 15.68 -0.80
N TYR A 156 -1.70 15.76 0.04
CA TYR A 156 -0.40 16.36 -0.23
C TYR A 156 0.67 15.35 0.14
N ALA A 157 1.48 14.92 -0.82
CA ALA A 157 2.53 13.93 -0.55
C ALA A 157 3.80 14.18 -1.34
N TRP A 158 4.93 13.85 -0.73
CA TRP A 158 6.27 13.97 -1.30
C TRP A 158 7.21 12.92 -0.73
N ASN A 159 8.25 12.64 -1.50
CA ASN A 159 9.30 11.69 -1.16
C ASN A 159 10.61 12.48 -1.20
N ALA A 160 11.22 12.70 -0.04
CA ALA A 160 12.54 13.27 0.11
C ALA A 160 13.57 12.16 -0.18
N ALA A 161 14.21 12.23 -1.34
CA ALA A 161 15.21 11.26 -1.77
C ALA A 161 16.60 11.90 -1.83
N VAL A 162 17.60 11.21 -1.29
CA VAL A 162 19.00 11.61 -1.36
C VAL A 162 19.63 11.10 -2.65
N ARG A 163 20.56 11.86 -3.22
CA ARG A 163 21.41 11.39 -4.31
C ARG A 163 22.64 10.68 -3.74
N VAL A 164 22.79 9.42 -4.09
CA VAL A 164 23.96 8.58 -3.76
C VAL A 164 24.63 8.08 -5.04
N SER A 165 25.85 7.56 -4.92
CA SER A 165 26.50 6.83 -6.02
C SER A 165 25.65 5.64 -6.45
N ARG A 166 25.92 5.12 -7.65
CA ARG A 166 25.32 3.88 -8.17
C ARG A 166 25.38 2.73 -7.15
N ASP A 167 26.44 2.73 -6.34
CA ASP A 167 26.84 1.63 -5.48
C ASP A 167 26.37 1.90 -4.03
N GLY A 168 26.44 3.15 -3.56
CA GLY A 168 25.71 3.64 -2.37
C GLY A 168 26.34 4.82 -1.63
N ASP A 169 27.49 5.32 -2.09
CA ASP A 169 28.24 6.38 -1.41
C ASP A 169 27.47 7.71 -1.38
N LEU A 170 27.48 8.36 -0.20
CA LEU A 170 26.96 9.71 -0.03
C LEU A 170 27.91 10.75 -0.64
N VAL A 171 27.40 11.96 -0.86
CA VAL A 171 28.25 13.14 -1.02
C VAL A 171 28.95 13.40 0.32
N ILE A 172 30.28 13.52 0.30
CA ILE A 172 31.09 13.91 1.45
C ILE A 172 31.73 15.28 1.19
N GLN A 173 31.77 16.10 2.23
CA GLN A 173 32.56 17.34 2.19
C GLN A 173 34.01 16.99 2.52
N GLN A 174 34.93 17.18 1.57
CA GLN A 174 36.36 17.05 1.81
C GLN A 174 36.84 18.33 2.49
N GLU A 175 37.28 18.23 3.75
CA GLU A 175 37.97 19.34 4.44
C GLU A 175 39.45 19.37 4.00
N GLY A 176 39.75 20.16 2.97
CA GLY A 176 41.11 20.37 2.44
C GLY A 176 41.65 21.79 2.71
N PRO A 177 42.97 21.98 2.84
CA PRO A 177 43.57 23.32 3.05
C PRO A 177 43.31 24.34 1.92
N SER A 178 42.93 23.88 0.73
CA SER A 178 42.71 24.70 -0.48
C SER A 178 41.45 24.33 -1.27
N THR A 179 40.71 23.30 -0.85
CA THR A 179 39.50 22.81 -1.50
C THR A 179 38.47 22.41 -0.46
N ASN A 180 37.25 22.93 -0.61
CA ASN A 180 36.13 22.68 0.30
C ASN A 180 34.85 22.43 -0.53
N TRP A 181 34.98 21.55 -1.53
CA TRP A 181 33.92 21.20 -2.47
C TRP A 181 33.27 19.86 -2.06
N PRO A 182 31.95 19.68 -2.28
CA PRO A 182 31.30 18.40 -2.03
C PRO A 182 31.70 17.39 -3.12
N GLU A 183 32.22 16.24 -2.72
CA GLU A 183 32.65 15.17 -3.62
C GLU A 183 31.85 13.88 -3.40
N MET A 184 31.68 13.08 -4.45
CA MET A 184 31.08 11.75 -4.38
C MET A 184 31.97 10.77 -5.14
N LYS A 185 32.33 9.66 -4.49
CA LYS A 185 32.96 8.54 -5.19
C LYS A 185 31.92 7.88 -6.10
N VAL A 186 32.19 7.89 -7.40
CA VAL A 186 31.40 7.14 -8.39
C VAL A 186 32.26 6.00 -8.94
N GLY A 187 31.77 4.77 -8.83
CA GLY A 187 32.45 3.62 -9.45
C GLY A 187 32.48 3.75 -10.98
N ALA A 188 33.39 3.00 -11.61
CA ALA A 188 33.79 3.16 -13.02
C ALA A 188 32.67 3.57 -14.00
N ALA A 189 33.00 4.55 -14.86
CA ALA A 189 32.09 5.16 -15.80
C ALA A 189 31.50 4.13 -16.79
N SER A 190 30.18 4.15 -16.94
CA SER A 190 29.44 3.25 -17.83
C SER A 190 28.53 4.05 -18.75
N ARG A 191 28.39 3.60 -20.00
CA ARG A 191 27.41 4.13 -20.95
C ARG A 191 26.04 3.44 -20.84
N LEU A 192 25.92 2.43 -19.98
CA LEU A 192 24.72 1.59 -19.80
C LEU A 192 24.10 1.73 -18.40
N LEU A 193 24.87 2.17 -17.40
CA LEU A 193 24.43 2.29 -16.01
C LEU A 193 24.66 3.72 -15.52
N SER A 194 23.64 4.33 -14.91
CA SER A 194 23.79 5.64 -14.27
C SER A 194 24.83 5.58 -13.16
N PRO A 195 25.76 6.56 -13.05
CA PRO A 195 26.78 6.60 -12.00
C PRO A 195 26.21 7.01 -10.62
N VAL A 196 24.95 7.46 -10.59
CA VAL A 196 24.22 7.89 -9.39
C VAL A 196 22.83 7.28 -9.38
N ARG A 197 22.21 7.21 -8.20
CA ARG A 197 20.80 6.86 -8.04
C ARG A 197 20.14 7.78 -7.01
N GLN A 198 18.82 7.72 -6.93
CA GLN A 198 18.05 8.36 -5.87
C GLN A 198 17.48 7.26 -4.97
N ASP A 199 17.78 7.32 -3.67
CA ASP A 199 17.18 6.44 -2.68
C ASP A 199 16.29 7.29 -1.76
N ILE A 200 15.07 6.84 -1.46
CA ILE A 200 14.13 7.59 -0.61
C ILE A 200 14.65 7.54 0.84
N ALA A 201 14.88 8.71 1.42
CA ALA A 201 15.29 8.88 2.82
C ALA A 201 14.10 9.17 3.75
N ALA A 202 13.07 9.86 3.24
CA ALA A 202 11.79 10.00 3.92
C ALA A 202 10.62 10.21 2.95
N SER A 203 9.42 9.79 3.34
CA SER A 203 8.16 10.05 2.62
C SER A 203 7.12 10.60 3.58
N VAL A 204 6.35 11.60 3.13
CA VAL A 204 5.25 12.19 3.91
C VAL A 204 3.98 12.21 3.09
N VAL A 205 2.86 11.88 3.73
CA VAL A 205 1.51 11.97 3.16
C VAL A 205 0.63 12.72 4.16
N VAL A 206 0.19 13.93 3.81
CA VAL A 206 -0.79 14.72 4.59
C VAL A 206 -2.15 14.58 3.91
N ILE A 207 -3.15 14.09 4.65
CA ILE A 207 -4.51 13.85 4.18
C ILE A 207 -5.47 14.69 5.01
N GLU A 208 -6.39 15.39 4.35
CA GLU A 208 -7.46 16.13 5.02
C GLU A 208 -8.45 15.16 5.69
N ARG A 209 -8.67 15.28 7.01
CA ARG A 209 -9.47 14.31 7.77
C ARG A 209 -10.91 14.20 7.27
N LYS A 210 -11.49 15.30 6.76
CA LYS A 210 -12.85 15.31 6.18
C LYS A 210 -12.95 14.52 4.86
N ALA A 211 -11.85 14.33 4.14
CA ALA A 211 -11.83 13.55 2.89
C ALA A 211 -11.79 12.03 3.11
N LEU A 212 -11.56 11.59 4.35
CA LEU A 212 -11.66 10.18 4.75
C LEU A 212 -13.12 9.69 4.82
N LEU A 213 -14.10 10.60 4.78
CA LEU A 213 -15.52 10.24 4.80
C LEU A 213 -15.87 9.35 3.61
N ASN A 214 -16.62 8.29 3.89
CA ASN A 214 -16.97 7.24 2.93
C ASN A 214 -15.74 6.60 2.25
N LYS A 215 -14.66 6.35 3.02
CA LYS A 215 -13.48 5.57 2.64
C LYS A 215 -13.19 4.53 3.72
N THR A 216 -12.67 3.35 3.36
CA THR A 216 -12.27 2.33 4.34
C THR A 216 -10.85 2.56 4.83
N LEU A 217 -10.52 2.05 6.03
CA LEU A 217 -9.14 2.10 6.55
C LEU A 217 -8.15 1.34 5.64
N VAL A 218 -8.61 0.28 4.97
CA VAL A 218 -7.84 -0.46 3.95
C VAL A 218 -7.51 0.44 2.76
N GLN A 219 -8.50 1.11 2.18
CA GLN A 219 -8.28 2.07 1.08
C GLN A 219 -7.28 3.16 1.47
N ILE A 220 -7.44 3.74 2.67
CA ILE A 220 -6.58 4.81 3.19
C ILE A 220 -5.13 4.32 3.36
N ALA A 221 -4.94 3.14 3.95
CA ALA A 221 -3.63 2.52 4.13
C ALA A 221 -2.95 2.21 2.80
N ASP A 222 -3.68 1.58 1.87
CA ASP A 222 -3.17 1.19 0.56
C ASP A 222 -2.79 2.42 -0.28
N TYR A 223 -3.66 3.43 -0.33
CA TYR A 223 -3.33 4.71 -0.94
C TYR A 223 -2.06 5.32 -0.32
N ALA A 224 -1.95 5.31 1.01
CA ALA A 224 -0.77 5.80 1.71
C ALA A 224 0.51 5.03 1.32
N VAL A 225 0.46 3.70 1.14
CA VAL A 225 1.59 2.91 0.60
C VAL A 225 1.97 3.39 -0.81
N MET A 226 1.01 3.52 -1.74
CA MET A 226 1.32 3.98 -3.11
C MET A 226 1.89 5.41 -3.16
N ARG A 227 1.50 6.31 -2.25
CA ARG A 227 2.07 7.67 -2.17
C ARG A 227 3.43 7.73 -1.44
N SER A 228 3.76 6.76 -0.59
CA SER A 228 4.97 6.78 0.23
C SER A 228 6.10 5.88 -0.29
N MET A 229 5.80 4.71 -0.85
CA MET A 229 6.81 3.75 -1.31
C MET A 229 7.40 4.10 -2.69
N ALA A 230 6.79 5.02 -3.43
CA ALA A 230 7.27 5.48 -4.73
C ALA A 230 6.85 6.92 -4.99
N ALA A 231 7.58 7.62 -5.88
CA ALA A 231 7.27 8.97 -6.34
C ALA A 231 6.08 9.02 -7.32
N THR A 232 4.93 8.53 -6.87
CA THR A 232 3.68 8.52 -7.62
C THR A 232 3.00 9.89 -7.63
N LYS A 233 1.86 9.99 -8.31
CA LYS A 233 0.91 11.10 -8.30
C LYS A 233 -0.50 10.50 -8.34
N PRO A 234 -1.54 11.22 -7.87
CA PRO A 234 -2.92 10.86 -8.16
C PRO A 234 -3.16 10.84 -9.68
N VAL A 235 -4.17 10.08 -10.10
CA VAL A 235 -4.69 10.02 -11.47
C VAL A 235 -6.22 10.04 -11.40
N ALA A 236 -6.86 10.69 -12.37
CA ALA A 236 -8.31 10.73 -12.52
C ALA A 236 -8.76 9.67 -13.54
N ASP A 237 -8.47 9.93 -14.82
CA ASP A 237 -8.77 9.06 -15.97
C ASP A 237 -7.83 7.84 -16.05
N ALA A 238 -7.87 6.99 -15.03
CA ALA A 238 -7.06 5.78 -14.94
C ALA A 238 -7.57 4.68 -15.89
N ALA A 239 -6.88 4.49 -17.02
CA ALA A 239 -7.15 3.40 -17.97
C ALA A 239 -7.02 2.00 -17.36
N VAL A 240 -6.26 1.86 -16.26
CA VAL A 240 -6.15 0.64 -15.46
C VAL A 240 -6.55 0.98 -14.02
N PRO A 241 -7.48 0.23 -13.38
CA PRO A 241 -7.88 0.48 -11.99
C PRO A 241 -6.67 0.52 -11.04
N THR A 242 -6.59 1.54 -10.18
CA THR A 242 -5.51 1.77 -9.21
C THR A 242 -6.08 2.48 -7.99
N ILE A 243 -5.59 2.17 -6.80
CA ILE A 243 -6.00 2.89 -5.58
C ILE A 243 -5.66 4.39 -5.67
N LEU A 244 -4.75 4.82 -6.55
CA LEU A 244 -4.39 6.23 -6.73
C LEU A 244 -5.55 7.17 -7.14
N THR A 245 -6.69 6.63 -7.56
CA THR A 245 -7.93 7.39 -7.80
C THR A 245 -8.75 7.69 -6.53
N LEU A 246 -8.38 7.17 -5.35
CA LEU A 246 -9.20 7.17 -4.12
C LEU A 246 -9.77 8.53 -3.68
N PHE A 247 -9.05 9.61 -3.99
CA PHE A 247 -9.41 10.99 -3.62
C PHE A 247 -9.82 11.85 -4.83
N ASP A 248 -9.99 11.24 -6.00
CA ASP A 248 -10.79 11.85 -7.06
C ASP A 248 -12.28 11.72 -6.71
N LYS A 249 -13.05 12.74 -7.07
CA LYS A 249 -14.49 12.84 -6.86
C LYS A 249 -15.31 12.20 -8.00
N ASP A 250 -14.72 12.09 -9.19
CA ASP A 250 -15.41 11.61 -10.39
C ASP A 250 -15.12 10.12 -10.69
N ALA A 251 -14.10 9.55 -10.04
CA ALA A 251 -13.70 8.15 -10.20
C ALA A 251 -14.39 7.19 -9.21
N THR A 252 -14.69 5.97 -9.68
CA THR A 252 -15.05 4.85 -8.77
C THR A 252 -13.78 4.23 -8.21
N ALA A 253 -13.42 4.62 -6.98
CA ALA A 253 -12.22 4.12 -6.30
C ALA A 253 -12.26 2.61 -6.01
N PRO A 254 -11.17 1.86 -6.25
CA PRO A 254 -11.04 0.47 -5.79
C PRO A 254 -11.18 0.31 -4.28
N SER A 255 -11.62 -0.85 -3.82
CA SER A 255 -11.80 -1.19 -2.40
C SER A 255 -10.48 -1.41 -1.63
N GLU A 256 -9.40 -1.71 -2.35
CA GLU A 256 -8.04 -1.93 -1.87
C GLU A 256 -7.06 -1.85 -3.05
N PHE A 257 -5.78 -2.20 -2.85
CA PHE A 257 -4.80 -2.44 -3.92
C PHE A 257 -5.36 -3.27 -5.08
N THR A 258 -5.07 -2.81 -6.29
CA THR A 258 -5.31 -3.55 -7.53
C THR A 258 -4.03 -4.22 -8.05
N GLU A 259 -4.16 -4.97 -9.15
CA GLU A 259 -3.01 -5.52 -9.88
C GLU A 259 -2.10 -4.45 -10.48
N PHE A 260 -2.61 -3.23 -10.72
CA PHE A 260 -1.76 -2.09 -11.09
C PHE A 260 -0.86 -1.67 -9.92
N ASP A 261 -1.42 -1.58 -8.71
CA ASP A 261 -0.69 -1.13 -7.52
C ASP A 261 0.34 -2.18 -7.09
N ARG A 262 -0.09 -3.45 -7.01
CA ARG A 262 0.77 -4.61 -6.75
C ARG A 262 1.90 -4.72 -7.77
N GLY A 263 1.56 -4.68 -9.05
CA GLY A 263 2.52 -4.83 -10.14
C GLY A 263 3.51 -3.67 -10.28
N LEU A 264 3.06 -2.43 -10.05
CA LEU A 264 3.92 -1.25 -10.07
C LEU A 264 4.93 -1.28 -8.91
N LEU A 265 4.48 -1.48 -7.67
CA LEU A 265 5.43 -1.53 -6.55
C LEU A 265 6.30 -2.79 -6.58
N GLY A 266 5.72 -3.96 -6.89
CA GLY A 266 6.47 -5.21 -7.04
C GLY A 266 7.57 -5.09 -8.09
N GLY A 267 7.25 -4.65 -9.31
CA GLY A 267 8.23 -4.45 -10.39
C GLY A 267 9.26 -3.36 -10.08
N LEU A 268 8.91 -2.32 -9.32
CA LEU A 268 9.85 -1.28 -8.88
C LEU A 268 10.84 -1.82 -7.84
N TYR A 269 10.37 -2.56 -6.83
CA TYR A 269 11.20 -3.04 -5.73
C TYR A 269 12.03 -4.27 -6.11
N GLN A 270 11.49 -5.18 -6.92
CA GLN A 270 12.22 -6.34 -7.46
C GLN A 270 13.21 -5.96 -8.58
N SER A 271 13.11 -4.76 -9.17
CA SER A 271 14.06 -4.32 -10.21
C SER A 271 15.52 -4.34 -9.71
N PRO A 272 16.50 -4.79 -10.53
CA PRO A 272 17.92 -4.83 -10.17
C PRO A 272 18.44 -3.51 -9.58
N ARG A 273 19.43 -3.57 -8.67
CA ARG A 273 19.89 -2.40 -7.90
C ARG A 273 20.25 -1.19 -8.77
N HIS A 274 20.84 -1.42 -9.94
CA HIS A 274 21.36 -0.43 -10.88
C HIS A 274 20.49 -0.23 -12.14
N ALA A 275 19.25 -0.74 -12.16
CA ALA A 275 18.33 -0.53 -13.28
C ALA A 275 17.91 0.95 -13.37
N GLY A 276 18.10 1.58 -14.54
CA GLY A 276 17.59 2.92 -14.85
C GLY A 276 16.07 2.93 -15.10
N ALA A 277 15.47 4.13 -15.18
CA ALA A 277 14.01 4.30 -15.26
C ALA A 277 13.36 3.48 -16.37
N THR A 278 13.91 3.43 -17.58
CA THR A 278 13.34 2.63 -18.69
C THR A 278 13.22 1.14 -18.34
N GLN A 279 14.22 0.56 -17.68
CA GLN A 279 14.19 -0.85 -17.27
C GLN A 279 13.27 -1.08 -16.07
N GLN A 280 13.22 -0.13 -15.12
CA GLN A 280 12.25 -0.17 -14.02
C GLN A 280 10.81 -0.09 -14.55
N ILE A 281 10.52 0.80 -15.50
CA ILE A 281 9.20 0.92 -16.14
C ILE A 281 8.82 -0.35 -16.91
N ALA A 282 9.76 -0.98 -17.61
CA ALA A 282 9.52 -2.29 -18.25
C ALA A 282 9.20 -3.38 -17.21
N ASN A 283 9.87 -3.40 -16.06
CA ASN A 283 9.61 -4.36 -14.99
C ASN A 283 8.29 -4.09 -14.25
N MET A 284 7.94 -2.83 -14.01
CA MET A 284 6.63 -2.44 -13.46
C MET A 284 5.50 -2.85 -14.42
N ALA A 285 5.63 -2.59 -15.73
CA ALA A 285 4.63 -2.99 -16.71
C ALA A 285 4.48 -4.52 -16.82
N ARG A 286 5.58 -5.27 -16.67
CA ARG A 286 5.58 -6.73 -16.57
C ARG A 286 4.82 -7.20 -15.33
N GLY A 287 5.16 -6.68 -14.16
CA GLY A 287 4.51 -7.03 -12.89
C GLY A 287 3.02 -6.74 -12.88
N VAL A 288 2.57 -5.64 -13.51
CA VAL A 288 1.13 -5.34 -13.66
C VAL A 288 0.44 -6.37 -14.56
N ARG A 289 1.09 -6.83 -15.63
CA ARG A 289 0.54 -7.91 -16.49
C ARG A 289 0.47 -9.25 -15.76
N GLU A 290 1.52 -9.62 -15.02
CA GLU A 290 1.61 -10.86 -14.26
C GLU A 290 0.56 -10.91 -13.13
N ALA A 291 0.42 -9.81 -12.39
CA ALA A 291 -0.64 -9.63 -11.39
C ALA A 291 -2.04 -9.69 -12.06
N SER A 292 -2.24 -9.03 -13.21
CA SER A 292 -3.50 -9.11 -13.98
C SER A 292 -3.82 -10.48 -14.59
N THR A 293 -2.92 -11.47 -14.45
CA THR A 293 -3.15 -12.87 -14.86
C THR A 293 -3.27 -13.85 -13.69
N THR A 294 -3.12 -13.37 -12.45
CA THR A 294 -3.27 -14.20 -11.24
C THR A 294 -4.68 -14.00 -10.68
N PRO A 295 -5.48 -15.07 -10.46
CA PRO A 295 -6.83 -14.97 -9.91
C PRO A 295 -6.86 -14.81 -8.38
#